data_AF-A0A5B6ZUS4-F1
#
_entry.id   AF-A0A5B6ZUS4-F1
#
_cell.length_a   1.000
_cell.length_b   1.000
_cell.length_c   1.000
_cell.angle_alpha   90.00
_cell.angle_beta   90.00
_cell.angle_gamma   90.00
#
_symmetry.space_group_name_H-M   'P 1'
#
loop_
_entity.id
_entity.type
_entity.pdbx_description
1 polymer ?
#
loop_
_entity_poly.entity_id
_entity_poly.type
_entity_poly.pdbx_seq_one_letter_code
_entity_poly.pdbx_strand_id
1 'polypeptide(L)'
;QLINCFAFKHEFLSTICKPEFLIKLPGMWGGLVNENSPAGIGLLRTICHHKIGRGPVASCPGIIEALCNIACSSDDWQYMAIDCLLWLLQDPSTCHKVIDKSVPALVDLAEISALGDHKKLGDTIVNVLQECIQSQGTGRNSLSNRTKELIEEIINSRQRLKWE
;
A
#
# COMPACT_ATOMS: atom_id res chain seq x y z
N GLN A 1 3.98 -1.87 21.77
CA GLN A 1 4.19 -3.33 21.70
C GLN A 1 5.64 -3.62 21.32
N LEU A 2 6.27 -4.61 21.98
CA LEU A 2 7.68 -5.01 21.83
C LEU A 2 8.08 -5.36 20.38
N ILE A 3 7.14 -5.93 19.61
CA ILE A 3 7.35 -6.32 18.20
C ILE A 3 7.63 -5.11 17.29
N ASN A 4 6.98 -3.97 17.51
CA ASN A 4 7.31 -2.74 16.77
C ASN A 4 8.76 -2.32 17.06
N CYS A 5 9.22 -2.41 18.31
CA CYS A 5 10.60 -2.11 18.69
C CYS A 5 11.63 -3.00 17.98
N PHE A 6 11.28 -4.25 17.65
CA PHE A 6 12.14 -5.12 16.85
C PHE A 6 12.09 -4.77 15.36
N ALA A 7 10.94 -4.43 14.78
CA ALA A 7 10.87 -4.01 13.38
C ALA A 7 11.57 -2.67 13.09
N PHE A 8 11.72 -1.80 14.09
CA PHE A 8 12.55 -0.59 13.98
C PHE A 8 14.05 -0.87 13.92
N LYS A 9 14.49 -2.09 14.22
CA LYS A 9 15.89 -2.48 14.22
C LYS A 9 16.20 -3.30 12.98
N HIS A 10 17.10 -2.77 12.15
CA HIS A 10 17.48 -3.39 10.88
C HIS A 10 17.94 -4.85 11.03
N GLU A 11 18.62 -5.17 12.12
CA GLU A 11 19.14 -6.51 12.44
C GLU A 11 18.05 -7.59 12.59
N PHE A 12 16.81 -7.23 12.92
CA PHE A 12 15.71 -8.18 13.08
C PHE A 12 14.77 -8.25 11.86
N LEU A 13 14.93 -7.36 10.87
CA LEU A 13 14.05 -7.33 9.70
C LEU A 13 14.06 -8.65 8.92
N SER A 14 15.20 -9.33 8.81
CA SER A 14 15.29 -10.65 8.14
C SER A 14 14.47 -11.73 8.84
N THR A 15 14.35 -11.66 10.17
CA THR A 15 13.56 -12.62 10.96
C THR A 15 12.07 -12.28 10.89
N ILE A 16 11.74 -11.00 10.95
CA ILE A 16 10.35 -10.50 10.89
C ILE A 16 9.77 -10.64 9.48
N CYS A 17 10.59 -10.54 8.43
CA CYS A 17 10.15 -10.67 7.05
C CYS A 17 9.99 -12.12 6.58
N LYS A 18 10.05 -13.10 7.49
CA LYS A 18 9.77 -14.50 7.17
C LYS A 18 8.29 -14.66 6.77
N PRO A 19 7.99 -15.32 5.64
CA PRO A 19 6.61 -15.46 5.16
C PRO A 19 5.65 -16.02 6.20
N GLU A 20 6.08 -17.00 7.00
CA GLU A 20 5.26 -17.67 8.02
C GLU A 20 4.83 -16.73 9.15
N PHE A 21 5.59 -15.66 9.37
CA PHE A 21 5.23 -14.59 10.30
C PHE A 21 4.41 -13.51 9.59
N LEU A 22 4.85 -13.05 8.42
CA LEU A 22 4.20 -11.97 7.67
C LEU A 22 2.71 -12.26 7.38
N ILE A 23 2.37 -13.49 6.98
CA ILE A 23 0.98 -13.87 6.66
C ILE A 23 0.04 -13.80 7.87
N LYS A 24 0.58 -13.81 9.10
CA LYS A 24 -0.20 -13.71 10.33
C LYS A 24 -0.53 -12.26 10.68
N LEU A 25 0.24 -11.29 10.18
CA LEU A 25 0.11 -9.89 10.55
C LEU A 25 -1.27 -9.30 10.25
N PRO A 26 -1.91 -9.58 9.09
CA PRO A 26 -3.28 -9.13 8.86
C PRO A 26 -4.31 -9.63 9.89
N GLY A 27 -4.06 -10.77 10.52
CA GLY A 27 -4.93 -11.33 11.57
C GLY A 27 -4.61 -10.80 12.97
N MET A 28 -3.50 -10.09 13.14
CA MET A 28 -3.10 -9.49 14.41
C MET A 28 -3.74 -8.11 14.55
N TRP A 29 -5.05 -8.07 14.76
CA TRP A 29 -5.77 -6.83 15.03
C TRP A 29 -5.49 -6.34 16.45
N GLY A 30 -5.42 -5.02 16.64
CA GLY A 30 -5.31 -4.40 17.97
C GLY A 30 -6.65 -4.36 18.73
N GLY A 31 -7.75 -4.72 18.08
CA GLY A 31 -9.12 -4.47 18.55
C GLY A 31 -9.61 -5.34 19.71
N LEU A 32 -10.43 -4.70 20.56
CA LEU A 32 -10.99 -5.06 21.89
C LEU A 32 -10.05 -4.99 23.10
N VAL A 33 -8.76 -5.35 22.98
CA VAL A 33 -7.84 -5.35 24.13
C VAL A 33 -6.93 -4.11 24.16
N ASN A 34 -6.70 -3.44 23.02
CA ASN A 34 -5.97 -2.18 22.93
C ASN A 34 -6.37 -1.37 21.68
N GLU A 35 -7.49 -0.65 21.77
CA GLU A 35 -8.07 0.18 20.71
C GLU A 35 -7.08 1.16 20.04
N ASN A 36 -6.07 1.63 20.77
CA ASN A 36 -5.07 2.58 20.27
C ASN A 36 -3.87 1.90 19.58
N SER A 37 -3.86 0.57 19.45
CA SER A 37 -2.75 -0.15 18.83
C SER A 37 -3.03 -0.46 17.35
N PRO A 38 -2.17 0.00 16.43
CA PRO A 38 -2.25 -0.42 15.02
C PRO A 38 -1.79 -1.88 14.82
N ALA A 39 -1.36 -2.58 15.88
CA ALA A 39 -1.00 -4.00 15.90
C ALA A 39 -0.27 -4.47 14.62
N GLY A 40 -0.83 -5.45 13.90
CA GLY A 40 -0.24 -6.03 12.70
C GLY A 40 -0.11 -5.06 11.53
N ILE A 41 -1.05 -4.14 11.32
CA ILE A 41 -0.96 -3.16 10.23
C ILE A 41 0.13 -2.11 10.50
N GLY A 42 0.29 -1.69 11.75
CA GLY A 42 1.38 -0.80 12.16
C GLY A 42 2.76 -1.43 11.97
N LEU A 43 2.85 -2.75 12.19
CA LEU A 43 4.06 -3.51 11.91
C LEU A 43 4.34 -3.62 10.40
N LEU A 44 3.32 -3.96 9.61
CA LEU A 44 3.41 -4.00 8.15
C LEU A 44 3.87 -2.66 7.58
N ARG A 45 3.33 -1.55 8.11
CA ARG A 45 3.77 -0.20 7.74
C ARG A 45 5.25 0.01 8.02
N THR A 46 5.72 -0.35 9.21
CA THR A 46 7.16 -0.27 9.55
C THR A 46 8.01 -1.10 8.58
N ILE A 47 7.57 -2.32 8.24
CA ILE A 47 8.28 -3.21 7.31
C ILE A 47 8.33 -2.62 5.90
N CYS A 48 7.21 -2.15 5.36
CA CYS A 48 7.11 -1.55 4.03
C CYS A 48 7.89 -0.23 3.92
N HIS A 49 8.05 0.50 5.03
CA HIS A 49 8.87 1.69 5.07
C HIS A 49 10.35 1.38 4.76
N HIS A 50 10.84 0.23 5.23
CA HIS A 50 12.19 -0.24 4.91
C HIS A 50 12.24 -0.92 3.53
N LYS A 51 13.15 -0.45 2.67
CA LYS A 51 13.35 -1.03 1.32
C LYS A 51 13.50 -2.55 1.33
N ILE A 52 14.23 -3.11 2.31
CA ILE A 52 14.44 -4.56 2.41
C ILE A 52 13.17 -5.34 2.81
N GLY A 53 12.20 -4.70 3.47
CA GLY A 53 10.94 -5.32 3.88
C GLY A 53 9.88 -5.37 2.78
N ARG A 54 9.95 -4.46 1.80
CA ARG A 54 9.02 -4.39 0.68
C ARG A 54 8.98 -5.66 -0.16
N GLY A 55 10.15 -6.20 -0.50
CA GLY A 55 10.27 -7.41 -1.33
C GLY A 55 9.53 -8.62 -0.74
N PRO A 56 9.78 -8.98 0.54
CA PRO A 56 9.03 -10.01 1.26
C PRO A 56 7.52 -9.77 1.28
N VAL A 57 7.07 -8.56 1.63
CA VAL A 57 5.63 -8.22 1.66
C VAL A 57 4.98 -8.37 0.28
N ALA A 58 5.61 -7.82 -0.76
CA ALA A 58 5.14 -7.90 -2.14
C ALA A 58 5.08 -9.32 -2.70
N SER A 59 5.80 -10.26 -2.08
CA SER A 59 5.83 -11.66 -2.48
C SER A 59 4.74 -12.50 -1.78
N CYS A 60 3.89 -11.88 -0.96
CA CYS A 60 2.78 -12.54 -0.26
C CYS A 60 1.43 -11.97 -0.75
N PRO A 61 0.77 -12.59 -1.75
CA PRO A 61 -0.47 -12.08 -2.34
C PRO A 61 -1.63 -11.89 -1.35
N GLY A 62 -1.68 -12.71 -0.29
CA GLY A 62 -2.68 -12.58 0.78
C GLY A 62 -2.47 -11.33 1.65
N ILE A 63 -1.23 -10.85 1.79
CA ILE A 63 -0.95 -9.60 2.49
C ILE A 63 -1.40 -8.41 1.64
N ILE A 64 -1.14 -8.45 0.33
CA ILE A 64 -1.61 -7.40 -0.59
C ILE A 64 -3.14 -7.32 -0.58
N GLU A 65 -3.83 -8.47 -0.54
CA GLU A 65 -5.29 -8.50 -0.37
C GLU A 65 -5.76 -7.84 0.91
N ALA A 66 -5.13 -8.19 2.03
CA ALA A 66 -5.47 -7.61 3.31
C ALA A 66 -5.22 -6.11 3.34
N LEU A 67 -4.11 -5.64 2.75
CA LEU A 67 -3.81 -4.22 2.63
C LEU A 67 -4.87 -3.51 1.78
N CYS A 68 -5.31 -4.08 0.66
CA CYS A 68 -6.41 -3.51 -0.13
C CYS A 68 -7.71 -3.44 0.69
N ASN A 69 -8.07 -4.51 1.39
CA ASN A 69 -9.29 -4.55 2.20
C ASN A 69 -9.27 -3.52 3.34
N ILE A 70 -8.13 -3.37 4.03
CA ILE A 70 -7.95 -2.36 5.09
C ILE A 70 -7.91 -0.95 4.49
N ALA A 71 -7.29 -0.76 3.33
CA ALA A 71 -7.27 0.54 2.66
C ALA A 71 -8.67 0.99 2.23
N CYS A 72 -9.59 0.05 1.94
CA CYS A 72 -10.98 0.34 1.62
C CYS A 72 -11.92 0.29 2.82
N SER A 73 -11.44 -0.01 4.03
CA SER A 73 -12.26 0.01 5.24
C SER A 73 -12.36 1.43 5.82
N SER A 74 -13.33 1.66 6.70
CA SER A 74 -13.45 2.91 7.46
C SER A 74 -12.73 2.85 8.82
N ASP A 75 -11.71 2.00 8.94
CA ASP A 75 -10.93 1.85 10.17
C ASP A 75 -9.95 3.03 10.36
N ASP A 76 -9.65 3.40 11.62
CA ASP A 76 -8.68 4.46 11.95
C ASP A 76 -7.26 4.21 11.38
N TRP A 77 -6.98 2.96 11.01
CA TRP A 77 -5.70 2.52 10.44
C TRP A 77 -5.69 2.43 8.91
N GLN A 78 -6.75 2.85 8.24
CA GLN A 78 -6.88 2.87 6.77
C GLN A 78 -5.66 3.51 6.10
N TYR A 79 -5.20 4.66 6.59
CA TYR A 79 -4.05 5.38 6.03
C TYR A 79 -2.75 4.57 6.07
N MET A 80 -2.59 3.69 7.07
CA MET A 80 -1.39 2.86 7.20
C MET A 80 -1.31 1.81 6.09
N ALA A 81 -2.46 1.27 5.69
CA ALA A 81 -2.55 0.33 4.57
C ALA A 81 -2.30 1.05 3.25
N ILE A 82 -2.82 2.26 3.08
CA ILE A 82 -2.56 3.11 1.91
C ILE A 82 -1.07 3.41 1.79
N ASP A 83 -0.40 3.84 2.87
CA ASP A 83 1.05 4.06 2.89
C ASP A 83 1.83 2.82 2.45
N CYS A 84 1.45 1.63 2.94
CA CYS A 84 2.07 0.37 2.52
C CYS A 84 1.93 0.16 1.00
N LEU A 85 0.72 0.28 0.46
CA LEU A 85 0.45 0.07 -0.97
C LEU A 85 1.25 1.07 -1.83
N LEU A 86 1.29 2.35 -1.43
CA LEU A 86 2.03 3.38 -2.14
C LEU A 86 3.54 3.09 -2.14
N TRP A 87 4.13 2.73 -1.00
CA TRP A 87 5.57 2.40 -0.95
C TRP A 87 5.93 1.15 -1.76
N LEU A 88 5.03 0.17 -1.85
CA LEU A 88 5.22 -1.02 -2.69
C LEU A 88 5.10 -0.71 -4.19
N LEU A 89 4.24 0.24 -4.56
CA LEU A 89 4.08 0.71 -5.95
C LEU A 89 5.25 1.60 -6.40
N GLN A 90 5.74 2.46 -5.52
CA GLN A 90 6.86 3.36 -5.80
C GLN A 90 8.20 2.63 -5.89
N ASP A 91 8.32 1.43 -5.32
CA ASP A 91 9.54 0.64 -5.40
C ASP A 91 9.57 -0.17 -6.72
N PRO A 92 10.53 0.09 -7.62
CA PRO A 92 10.60 -0.60 -8.91
C PRO A 92 10.75 -2.13 -8.79
N SER A 93 11.31 -2.60 -7.67
CA SER A 93 11.51 -4.03 -7.42
C SER A 93 10.22 -4.75 -7.02
N THR A 94 9.18 -4.04 -6.61
CA THR A 94 7.91 -4.62 -6.13
C THR A 94 6.69 -4.20 -6.92
N CYS A 95 6.71 -3.05 -7.58
CA CYS A 95 5.58 -2.48 -8.32
C CYS A 95 4.85 -3.52 -9.19
N HIS A 96 5.59 -4.22 -10.05
CA HIS A 96 5.07 -5.23 -10.97
C HIS A 96 4.35 -6.42 -10.30
N LYS A 97 4.61 -6.67 -9.01
CA LYS A 97 3.96 -7.77 -8.27
C LYS A 97 2.63 -7.36 -7.65
N VAL A 98 2.47 -6.07 -7.33
CA VAL A 98 1.37 -5.58 -6.51
C VAL A 98 0.35 -4.80 -7.33
N ILE A 99 0.78 -4.17 -8.42
CA ILE A 99 0.01 -3.16 -9.15
C ILE A 99 -1.38 -3.61 -9.60
N ASP A 100 -1.50 -4.79 -10.21
CA ASP A 100 -2.80 -5.28 -10.69
C ASP A 100 -3.80 -5.53 -9.55
N LYS A 101 -3.33 -5.80 -8.33
CA LYS A 101 -4.19 -6.02 -7.16
C LYS A 101 -4.47 -4.72 -6.40
N SER A 102 -3.49 -3.81 -6.35
CA SER A 102 -3.59 -2.56 -5.60
C SER A 102 -4.41 -1.48 -6.30
N VAL A 103 -4.37 -1.43 -7.64
CA VAL A 103 -4.96 -0.33 -8.42
C VAL A 103 -6.46 -0.15 -8.20
N PRO A 104 -7.30 -1.20 -8.26
CA PRO A 104 -8.74 -1.03 -8.03
C PRO A 104 -9.04 -0.34 -6.70
N ALA A 105 -8.42 -0.80 -5.61
CA ALA A 105 -8.59 -0.22 -4.28
C ALA A 105 -8.12 1.24 -4.22
N LEU A 106 -6.99 1.57 -4.85
CA LEU A 106 -6.42 2.92 -4.80
C LEU A 106 -7.18 3.92 -5.69
N VAL A 107 -7.72 3.49 -6.83
CA VAL A 107 -8.53 4.34 -7.70
C VAL A 107 -9.76 4.84 -6.96
N ASP A 108 -10.48 3.94 -6.27
CA ASP A 108 -11.65 4.31 -5.47
C ASP A 108 -11.29 5.34 -4.38
N LEU A 109 -10.11 5.22 -3.78
CA LEU A 109 -9.61 6.13 -2.75
C LEU A 109 -9.08 7.47 -3.31
N ALA A 110 -8.73 7.52 -4.60
CA ALA A 110 -8.19 8.72 -5.24
C ALA A 110 -9.23 9.85 -5.36
N GLU A 111 -10.51 9.51 -5.28
CA GLU A 111 -11.62 10.46 -5.26
C GLU A 111 -11.79 11.14 -3.89
N ILE A 112 -11.21 10.57 -2.83
CA ILE A 112 -11.29 11.11 -1.48
C ILE A 112 -10.31 12.28 -1.31
N SER A 113 -10.84 13.43 -0.90
CA SER A 113 -10.06 14.67 -0.76
C SER A 113 -9.22 14.74 0.53
N ALA A 114 -9.68 14.07 1.60
CA ALA A 114 -8.96 13.98 2.88
C ALA A 114 -9.32 12.70 3.64
N LEU A 115 -8.32 12.12 4.30
CA LEU A 115 -8.49 11.03 5.27
C LEU A 115 -7.88 11.45 6.61
N GLY A 116 -8.71 11.89 7.55
CA GLY A 116 -8.23 12.51 8.79
C GLY A 116 -7.30 13.70 8.50
N ASP A 117 -6.09 13.68 9.07
CA ASP A 117 -5.07 14.72 8.85
C ASP A 117 -4.36 14.63 7.48
N HIS A 118 -4.58 13.56 6.71
CA HIS A 118 -3.97 13.35 5.41
C HIS A 118 -4.67 14.15 4.32
N LYS A 119 -4.29 15.43 4.20
CA LYS A 119 -4.70 16.31 3.10
C LYS A 119 -4.04 15.89 1.79
N LYS A 120 -4.76 15.95 0.68
CA LYS A 120 -4.27 15.62 -0.69
C LYS A 120 -3.87 14.16 -0.89
N LEU A 121 -4.48 13.24 -0.13
CA LEU A 121 -4.26 11.81 -0.31
C LEU A 121 -4.60 11.36 -1.74
N GLY A 122 -5.73 11.82 -2.29
CA GLY A 122 -6.10 11.51 -3.66
C GLY A 122 -5.09 11.98 -4.71
N ASP A 123 -4.49 13.18 -4.56
CA ASP A 123 -3.42 13.63 -5.46
C ASP A 123 -2.17 12.74 -5.34
N THR A 124 -1.82 12.35 -4.11
CA THR A 124 -0.66 11.47 -3.88
C THR A 124 -0.85 10.12 -4.57
N ILE A 125 -2.05 9.52 -4.44
CA ILE A 125 -2.38 8.27 -5.11
C ILE A 125 -2.25 8.42 -6.63
N VAL A 126 -2.87 9.45 -7.21
CA VAL A 126 -2.85 9.69 -8.67
C VAL A 126 -1.42 9.87 -9.18
N ASN A 127 -0.58 10.62 -8.47
CA ASN A 127 0.82 10.83 -8.85
C ASN A 127 1.59 9.50 -8.87
N VAL A 128 1.43 8.66 -7.83
CA VAL A 128 2.09 7.34 -7.76
C VAL A 128 1.61 6.42 -8.90
N LEU A 129 0.30 6.41 -9.19
CA LEU A 129 -0.25 5.61 -10.28
C LEU A 129 0.28 6.06 -11.65
N GLN A 130 0.42 7.37 -11.85
CA GLN A 130 1.00 7.94 -13.06
C GLN A 130 2.49 7.55 -13.22
N GLU A 131 3.29 7.63 -12.15
CA GLU A 131 4.68 7.17 -12.15
C GLU A 131 4.81 5.67 -12.47
N CYS A 132 3.85 4.86 -12.02
CA CYS A 132 3.81 3.44 -12.34
C CYS A 132 3.64 3.17 -13.84
N ILE A 133 2.78 3.91 -14.55
CA ILE A 133 2.65 3.77 -16.01
C ILE A 133 3.93 4.21 -16.72
N GLN A 134 4.49 5.36 -16.33
CA GLN A 134 5.67 5.94 -16.99
C GLN A 134 6.91 5.05 -16.85
N SER A 135 7.10 4.43 -15.68
CA SER A 135 8.23 3.54 -15.42
C SER A 135 8.16 2.20 -16.16
N GLN A 136 6.98 1.76 -16.62
CA GLN A 136 6.82 0.50 -17.36
C GLN A 136 7.02 0.66 -18.88
N GLY A 137 7.11 1.88 -19.40
CA GLY A 137 7.43 2.12 -20.82
C GLY A 137 8.81 1.62 -21.27
N THR A 138 9.68 1.24 -20.32
CA THR A 138 11.07 0.83 -20.54
C THR A 138 11.40 -0.61 -20.13
N GLY A 139 10.43 -1.39 -19.62
CA GLY A 139 10.68 -2.71 -19.01
C GLY A 139 9.64 -3.79 -19.34
N ARG A 140 10.09 -5.06 -19.35
CA ARG A 140 9.40 -6.26 -19.84
C ARG A 140 8.19 -6.76 -19.00
N ASN A 141 7.70 -5.98 -18.03
CA ASN A 141 6.59 -6.37 -17.15
C ASN A 141 5.31 -5.62 -17.58
N SER A 142 4.45 -6.29 -18.35
CA SER A 142 3.21 -5.68 -18.82
C SER A 142 2.18 -5.63 -17.70
N LEU A 143 1.83 -4.42 -17.25
CA LEU A 143 0.56 -4.14 -16.58
C LEU A 143 -0.59 -4.75 -17.37
N SER A 144 -1.61 -5.29 -16.69
CA SER A 144 -2.81 -5.73 -17.39
C SER A 144 -3.50 -4.54 -18.06
N ASN A 145 -4.15 -4.77 -19.20
CA ASN A 145 -4.85 -3.70 -19.94
C ASN A 145 -5.92 -3.02 -19.07
N ARG A 146 -6.66 -3.82 -18.29
CA ARG A 146 -7.65 -3.32 -17.33
C ARG A 146 -7.04 -2.36 -16.32
N THR A 147 -5.88 -2.70 -15.75
CA THR A 147 -5.19 -1.83 -14.79
C THR A 147 -4.76 -0.51 -15.43
N LYS A 148 -4.26 -0.54 -16.67
CA LYS A 148 -3.89 0.67 -17.40
C LYS A 148 -5.11 1.57 -17.64
N GLU A 149 -6.21 0.99 -18.12
CA GLU A 149 -7.47 1.71 -18.37
C GLU A 149 -7.97 2.42 -17.11
N LEU A 150 -7.98 1.73 -15.96
CA LEU A 150 -8.39 2.32 -14.67
C LEU A 150 -7.52 3.51 -14.25
N ILE A 151 -6.20 3.40 -14.43
CA ILE A 151 -5.28 4.49 -14.08
C ILE A 151 -5.46 5.68 -15.04
N GLU A 152 -5.61 5.43 -16.34
CA GLU A 152 -5.83 6.49 -17.33
C GLU A 152 -7.16 7.22 -17.09
N GLU A 153 -8.22 6.49 -16.74
CA GLU A 153 -9.53 7.05 -16.41
C GLU A 153 -9.46 8.00 -15.21
N ILE A 154 -8.83 7.58 -14.10
CA ILE A 154 -8.72 8.44 -12.91
C ILE A 154 -7.83 9.66 -13.16
N ILE A 155 -6.75 9.53 -13.93
CA ILE A 155 -5.89 10.67 -14.30
C ILE A 155 -6.70 11.69 -15.11
N ASN A 156 -7.45 11.23 -16.11
CA ASN A 156 -8.28 12.10 -16.95
C ASN A 156 -9.39 12.78 -16.15
N SER A 157 -10.06 12.04 -15.25
CA SER A 157 -11.08 12.59 -14.34
C SER A 157 -10.50 13.71 -13.45
N ARG A 158 -9.35 13.46 -12.83
CA ARG A 158 -8.68 14.43 -11.94
C ARG A 158 -8.14 15.64 -12.68
N GLN A 159 -7.74 15.51 -13.94
CA GLN A 159 -7.36 16.65 -14.77
C GLN A 159 -8.56 17.54 -15.01
N ARG A 160 -9.71 17.00 -15.43
CA ARG A 160 -10.93 17.79 -15.68
C ARG A 160 -11.36 18.60 -14.46
N LEU A 161 -11.35 17.99 -13.27
CA LEU A 161 -11.71 18.66 -12.02
C LEU A 161 -10.74 19.78 -11.58
N LYS A 162 -9.52 19.84 -12.11
CA LYS A 162 -8.57 20.95 -11.83
C LYS A 162 -8.81 22.18 -12.72
N TRP A 163 -9.60 22.04 -13.78
CA TRP A 163 -9.92 23.11 -14.73
C TRP A 163 -11.32 23.71 -14.54
N GLU A 164 -12.08 23.22 -13.56
CA GLU A 164 -13.37 23.76 -13.09
C GLU A 164 -13.16 24.56 -11.79
#